data_AF-A0A0A7LPH1-F1
#
_entry.id   AF-A0A0A7LPH1-F1
#
_cell.length_a   1.000
_cell.length_b   1.000
_cell.length_c   1.000
_cell.angle_alpha   90.00
_cell.angle_beta   90.00
_cell.angle_gamma   90.00
#
_symmetry.space_group_name_H-M   'P 1'
#
loop_
_entity.id
_entity.type
_entity.pdbx_description
1 polymer ?
#
loop_
_entity_poly.entity_id
_entity_poly.type
_entity_poly.pdbx_seq_one_letter_code
_entity_poly.pdbx_strand_id
1 'polypeptide(L)'
;MDDEKERRPASRSSSFYFESMIKSLILAGSLLVGLAGCQPKTPPTTPAQTSYSQADALSAVRRYVLAQPNASLFVVDSASVVDAGPQWQVLVPRTDWAGRMPNRAAFEVSKTTGQVSTRPVK
;
A
#
# COMPACT_ATOMS: atom_id res chain seq x y z
N MET A 1 -11.59 -30.91 -55.57
CA MET A 1 -12.27 -30.19 -54.47
C MET A 1 -11.22 -29.94 -53.40
N ASP A 2 -10.18 -29.16 -53.65
CA ASP A 2 -10.14 -27.73 -54.00
C ASP A 2 -10.75 -26.83 -52.91
N ASP A 3 -9.91 -25.85 -52.54
CA ASP A 3 -10.16 -24.60 -51.81
C ASP A 3 -10.46 -24.67 -50.30
N GLU A 4 -9.51 -24.30 -49.43
CA GLU A 4 -8.99 -22.94 -49.20
C GLU A 4 -10.04 -21.98 -48.61
N LYS A 5 -10.01 -21.79 -47.28
CA LYS A 5 -10.28 -20.46 -46.72
C LYS A 5 -9.71 -20.26 -45.32
N GLU A 6 -8.43 -19.96 -45.34
CA GLU A 6 -7.77 -19.04 -44.42
C GLU A 6 -8.64 -17.81 -44.13
N ARG A 7 -8.85 -17.50 -42.84
CA ARG A 7 -8.89 -16.12 -42.31
C ARG A 7 -8.47 -16.10 -40.83
N ARG A 8 -7.22 -15.75 -40.58
CA ARG A 8 -6.85 -15.05 -39.34
C ARG A 8 -7.44 -13.63 -39.36
N PRO A 9 -7.67 -13.05 -38.17
CA PRO A 9 -6.96 -11.82 -37.83
C PRO A 9 -6.36 -11.94 -36.42
N ALA A 10 -5.04 -11.75 -36.26
CA ALA A 10 -4.37 -10.45 -36.08
C ALA A 10 -4.65 -9.78 -34.73
N SER A 11 -3.61 -9.81 -33.89
CA SER A 11 -3.13 -8.72 -33.05
C SER A 11 -4.14 -7.85 -32.29
N ARG A 12 -4.15 -7.99 -30.95
CA ARG A 12 -4.45 -6.87 -30.08
C ARG A 12 -3.48 -6.82 -28.91
N SER A 13 -2.32 -6.23 -29.17
CA SER A 13 -1.54 -5.52 -28.16
C SER A 13 -2.39 -4.38 -27.61
N SER A 14 -2.72 -4.41 -26.32
CA SER A 14 -3.17 -3.21 -25.60
C SER A 14 -2.13 -2.89 -24.53
N SER A 15 -1.13 -2.15 -25.00
CA SER A 15 -0.24 -1.34 -24.19
C SER A 15 -1.09 -0.21 -23.57
N PHE A 16 -1.27 -0.22 -22.26
CA PHE A 16 -1.90 0.87 -21.53
C PHE A 16 -0.81 1.89 -21.14
N TYR A 17 -0.58 2.85 -22.04
CA TYR A 17 0.06 4.13 -21.75
C TYR A 17 -0.97 5.24 -21.96
N PHE A 18 -1.33 5.96 -20.90
CA PHE A 18 -1.92 7.31 -20.87
C PHE A 18 -1.99 7.71 -19.38
N GLU A 19 -0.92 8.22 -18.75
CA GLU A 19 -0.47 9.62 -18.79
C GLU A 19 -1.56 10.67 -19.05
N SER A 20 -1.53 11.71 -18.22
CA SER A 20 -2.08 13.04 -18.52
C SER A 20 -3.60 13.23 -18.38
N MET A 21 -4.05 13.47 -17.13
CA MET A 21 -5.21 14.33 -16.85
C MET A 21 -4.74 15.62 -16.18
N ILE A 22 -3.88 16.35 -16.89
CA ILE A 22 -3.68 17.78 -16.71
C ILE A 22 -4.55 18.48 -17.75
N LYS A 23 -5.61 19.17 -17.28
CA LYS A 23 -6.47 20.18 -17.94
C LYS A 23 -7.79 20.18 -17.16
N SER A 24 -8.37 21.25 -16.63
CA SER A 24 -8.32 22.69 -16.93
C SER A 24 -8.93 23.39 -15.71
N LEU A 25 -8.33 24.45 -15.17
CA LEU A 25 -8.64 25.86 -15.47
C LEU A 25 -10.03 26.32 -14.96
N ILE A 26 -10.08 27.00 -13.81
CA ILE A 26 -11.02 28.11 -13.58
C ILE A 26 -10.27 29.24 -12.87
N LEU A 27 -10.32 30.40 -13.52
CA LEU A 27 -9.74 31.69 -13.17
C LEU A 27 -10.89 32.65 -12.83
N ALA A 28 -10.98 33.13 -11.59
CA ALA A 28 -11.68 34.34 -11.14
C ALA A 28 -11.53 34.37 -9.61
N GLY A 29 -10.91 35.36 -8.95
CA GLY A 29 -11.03 36.78 -9.14
C GLY A 29 -11.88 37.33 -7.98
N SER A 30 -11.24 37.84 -6.92
CA SER A 30 -11.80 38.85 -6.01
C SER A 30 -10.71 39.38 -5.08
N LEU A 31 -10.35 40.63 -5.35
CA LEU A 31 -9.53 41.52 -4.56
C LEU A 31 -10.39 42.06 -3.40
N LEU A 32 -9.99 41.82 -2.15
CA LEU A 32 -10.52 42.54 -0.99
C LEU A 32 -9.36 42.96 -0.08
N VAL A 33 -9.30 44.28 0.13
CA VAL A 33 -8.40 45.04 0.98
C VAL A 33 -8.83 44.91 2.44
N GLY A 34 -7.88 44.81 3.38
CA GLY A 34 -8.06 45.44 4.69
C GLY A 34 -7.47 44.73 5.92
N LEU A 35 -6.71 45.53 6.67
CA LEU A 35 -6.45 45.51 8.12
C LEU A 35 -5.20 44.76 8.62
N ALA A 36 -4.30 45.58 9.15
CA ALA A 36 -3.16 45.24 9.98
C ALA A 36 -3.56 44.29 11.11
N GLY A 37 -2.84 43.18 11.20
CA GLY A 37 -2.87 42.24 12.31
C GLY A 37 -1.60 41.41 12.25
N CYS A 38 -0.83 41.41 13.34
CA CYS A 38 0.41 40.67 13.52
C CYS A 38 0.38 39.30 12.82
N GLN A 39 1.22 39.06 11.82
CA GLN A 39 1.46 37.68 11.38
C GLN A 39 2.24 36.99 12.51
N PRO A 40 1.69 35.98 13.20
CA PRO A 40 2.51 35.08 13.97
C PRO A 40 3.50 34.47 12.99
N LYS A 41 4.78 34.76 13.19
CA LYS A 41 5.90 34.11 12.50
C LYS A 41 5.76 32.61 12.80
N THR A 42 5.07 31.91 11.91
CA THR A 42 4.95 30.46 11.97
C THR A 42 6.38 29.94 11.81
N PRO A 43 6.90 29.17 12.79
CA PRO A 43 8.14 28.46 12.56
C PRO A 43 7.96 27.59 11.31
N PRO A 44 9.00 27.41 10.48
CA PRO A 44 8.91 26.52 9.34
C PRO A 44 8.40 25.17 9.84
N THR A 45 7.17 24.82 9.44
CA THR A 45 6.63 23.48 9.68
C THR A 45 7.41 22.56 8.78
N THR A 46 8.46 21.94 9.31
CA THR A 46 9.06 20.75 8.70
C THR A 46 7.90 19.80 8.43
N PRO A 47 7.69 19.34 7.18
CA PRO A 47 6.64 18.38 6.91
C PRO A 47 6.84 17.19 7.85
N ALA A 48 5.87 16.96 8.73
CA ALA A 48 5.90 15.80 9.61
C ALA A 48 5.96 14.57 8.71
N GLN A 49 7.14 13.94 8.68
CA GLN A 49 7.38 12.75 7.89
C GLN A 49 6.35 11.72 8.35
N THR A 50 5.37 11.44 7.49
CA THR A 50 4.21 10.61 7.84
C THR A 50 4.72 9.21 8.09
N SER A 51 4.96 8.88 9.36
CA SER A 51 5.38 7.56 9.75
C SER A 51 4.14 6.67 9.73
N TYR A 52 4.23 5.54 9.04
CA TYR A 52 3.18 4.54 9.01
C TYR A 52 2.88 4.08 10.43
N SER A 53 1.63 4.20 10.85
CA SER A 53 1.20 3.79 12.18
C SER A 53 1.13 2.27 12.31
N GLN A 54 0.98 1.78 13.53
CA GLN A 54 0.72 0.36 13.81
C GLN A 54 -0.51 -0.16 13.05
N ALA A 55 -1.58 0.65 12.98
CA ALA A 55 -2.81 0.29 12.28
C ALA A 55 -2.61 0.21 10.77
N ASP A 56 -1.78 1.09 10.21
CA ASP A 56 -1.43 1.06 8.79
C ASP A 56 -0.61 -0.19 8.45
N ALA A 57 0.31 -0.59 9.34
CA ALA A 57 1.10 -1.80 9.18
C ALA A 57 0.24 -3.07 9.19
N LEU A 58 -0.70 -3.17 10.15
CA LEU A 58 -1.66 -4.27 10.20
C LEU A 58 -2.52 -4.32 8.93
N SER A 59 -2.99 -3.15 8.47
CA SER A 59 -3.81 -3.04 7.25
C SER A 59 -3.03 -3.38 5.98
N ALA A 60 -1.74 -3.03 5.91
CA ALA A 60 -0.85 -3.41 4.83
C ALA A 60 -0.63 -4.92 4.79
N VAL A 61 -0.36 -5.54 5.94
CA VAL A 61 -0.18 -6.99 6.03
C VAL A 61 -1.48 -7.74 5.73
N ARG A 62 -2.64 -7.25 6.19
CA ARG A 62 -3.94 -7.84 5.84
C ARG A 62 -4.15 -7.89 4.34
N ARG A 63 -3.91 -6.78 3.64
CA ARG A 63 -4.01 -6.72 2.17
C ARG A 63 -3.01 -7.67 1.50
N TYR A 64 -1.77 -7.69 1.99
CA TYR A 64 -0.72 -8.56 1.47
C TYR A 64 -1.06 -10.05 1.64
N VAL A 65 -1.58 -10.47 2.80
CA VAL A 65 -1.96 -11.86 3.08
C VAL A 65 -3.17 -12.29 2.26
N LEU A 66 -4.20 -11.44 2.16
CA LEU A 66 -5.40 -11.75 1.39
C LEU A 66 -5.15 -11.87 -0.13
N ALA A 67 -4.07 -11.26 -0.63
CA ALA A 67 -3.66 -11.38 -2.03
C ALA A 67 -2.91 -12.70 -2.34
N GLN A 68 -2.53 -13.48 -1.32
CA GLN A 68 -1.79 -14.72 -1.52
C GLN A 68 -2.72 -15.91 -1.82
N PRO A 69 -2.27 -16.88 -2.63
CA PRO A 69 -3.08 -18.06 -2.96
C PRO A 69 -3.38 -18.95 -1.74
N ASN A 70 -2.59 -18.85 -0.68
CA ASN A 70 -2.71 -19.59 0.57
C ASN A 70 -3.26 -18.74 1.72
N ALA A 71 -3.99 -17.65 1.43
CA ALA A 71 -4.57 -16.75 2.44
C ALA A 71 -5.40 -17.49 3.52
N SER A 72 -6.06 -18.59 3.16
CA SER A 72 -6.87 -19.42 4.07
C SER A 72 -6.06 -20.06 5.21
N LEU A 73 -4.73 -20.11 5.09
CA LEU A 73 -3.85 -20.62 6.13
C LEU A 73 -3.59 -19.62 7.25
N PHE A 74 -3.96 -18.35 7.08
CA PHE A 74 -3.62 -17.27 8.00
C PHE A 74 -4.83 -16.77 8.78
N VAL A 75 -4.66 -16.58 10.09
CA VAL A 75 -5.70 -15.99 10.96
C VAL A 75 -5.39 -14.50 11.16
N VAL A 76 -5.74 -13.69 10.17
CA VAL A 76 -5.35 -12.27 10.11
C VAL A 76 -5.95 -11.43 11.25
N ASP A 77 -7.18 -11.72 11.66
CA ASP A 77 -7.84 -11.00 12.78
C ASP A 77 -7.15 -11.25 14.13
N SER A 78 -6.35 -12.30 14.24
CA SER A 78 -5.53 -12.62 15.42
C SER A 78 -4.07 -12.18 15.27
N ALA A 79 -3.77 -11.35 14.27
CA ALA A 79 -2.43 -10.83 14.07
C ALA A 79 -2.05 -9.85 15.20
N SER A 80 -0.79 -9.93 15.63
CA SER A 80 -0.22 -9.04 16.62
C SER A 80 0.85 -8.17 15.98
N VAL A 81 0.96 -6.91 16.38
CA VAL A 81 1.99 -5.99 15.88
C VAL A 81 2.97 -5.67 17.01
N VAL A 82 4.26 -5.71 16.69
CA VAL A 82 5.38 -5.44 17.59
C VAL A 82 6.20 -4.30 16.99
N ASP A 83 6.62 -3.36 17.84
CA ASP A 83 7.57 -2.33 17.45
C ASP A 83 8.97 -2.94 17.32
N ALA A 84 9.56 -2.86 16.13
CA ALA A 84 10.89 -3.37 15.82
C ALA A 84 11.83 -2.26 15.32
N GLY A 85 11.74 -1.07 15.93
CA GLY A 85 12.62 0.06 15.59
C GLY A 85 12.17 0.78 14.31
N PRO A 86 12.91 0.72 13.18
CA PRO A 86 12.50 1.36 11.93
C PRO A 86 11.33 0.66 11.23
N GLN A 87 10.90 -0.49 11.75
CA GLN A 87 9.86 -1.34 11.18
C GLN A 87 8.82 -1.73 12.24
N TRP A 88 7.62 -2.06 11.76
CA TRP A 88 6.65 -2.85 12.50
C TRP A 88 6.84 -4.31 12.16
N GLN A 89 6.86 -5.18 13.16
CA GLN A 89 6.80 -6.62 12.95
C GLN A 89 5.37 -7.11 13.22
N VAL A 90 4.72 -7.64 12.21
CA VAL A 90 3.37 -8.22 12.29
C VAL A 90 3.48 -9.73 12.32
N LEU A 91 3.00 -10.33 13.40
CA LEU A 91 2.97 -11.77 13.62
C LEU A 91 1.58 -12.29 13.32
N VAL A 92 1.45 -13.14 12.31
CA VAL A 92 0.17 -13.70 11.87
C VAL A 92 0.13 -15.20 12.15
N PRO A 93 -0.81 -15.68 12.99
CA PRO A 93 -0.99 -17.10 13.23
C PRO A 93 -1.32 -17.88 11.96
N ARG A 94 -0.81 -19.12 11.87
CA ARG A 94 -1.09 -20.05 10.78
C ARG A 94 -1.83 -21.29 11.26
N THR A 95 -2.81 -21.74 10.48
CA THR A 95 -3.65 -22.90 10.79
C THR A 95 -3.01 -24.21 10.34
N ASP A 96 -2.21 -24.22 9.27
CA ASP A 96 -1.55 -25.42 8.73
C ASP A 96 -0.44 -25.96 9.63
N TRP A 97 0.09 -25.12 10.52
CA TRP A 97 1.08 -25.49 11.54
C TRP A 97 0.50 -25.50 12.96
N ALA A 98 -0.81 -25.68 13.09
CA ALA A 98 -1.44 -25.91 14.39
C ALA A 98 -0.75 -27.09 15.10
N GLY A 99 -0.13 -26.82 16.25
CA GLY A 99 0.58 -27.82 17.05
C GLY A 99 2.10 -27.96 16.81
N ARG A 100 2.71 -27.17 15.92
CA ARG A 100 4.18 -27.08 15.80
C ARG A 100 4.66 -25.64 15.97
N MET A 101 5.72 -25.43 16.76
CA MET A 101 6.35 -24.12 16.93
C MET A 101 7.43 -23.87 15.86
N PRO A 102 7.58 -22.63 15.36
CA PRO A 102 6.67 -21.50 15.53
C PRO A 102 5.44 -21.62 14.61
N ASN A 103 4.25 -21.38 15.17
CA ASN A 103 2.97 -21.43 14.44
C ASN A 103 2.55 -20.08 13.84
N ARG A 104 3.51 -19.15 13.66
CA ARG A 104 3.24 -17.79 13.18
C ARG A 104 4.18 -17.43 12.04
N ALA A 105 3.66 -16.71 11.06
CA ALA A 105 4.47 -16.02 10.06
C ALA A 105 4.80 -14.61 10.55
N ALA A 106 6.03 -14.15 10.28
CA ALA A 106 6.46 -12.80 10.58
C ALA A 106 6.53 -11.97 9.29
N PHE A 107 5.88 -10.81 9.31
CA PHE A 107 5.95 -9.80 8.25
C PHE A 107 6.53 -8.53 8.84
N GLU A 108 7.38 -7.85 8.09
CA GLU A 108 7.97 -6.57 8.47
C GLU A 108 7.35 -5.48 7.61
N VAL A 109 7.02 -4.35 8.22
CA VAL A 109 6.48 -3.18 7.54
C VAL A 109 7.36 -1.98 7.85
N SER A 110 7.93 -1.34 6.84
CA SER A 110 8.72 -0.12 7.02
C SER A 110 7.87 1.03 7.57
N LYS A 111 8.29 1.67 8.68
CA LYS A 111 7.60 2.85 9.21
C LYS A 111 7.70 4.07 8.28
N THR A 112 8.70 4.10 7.41
CA THR A 112 8.91 5.22 6.48
C THR A 112 8.15 5.03 5.16
N THR A 113 8.09 3.80 4.64
CA THR A 113 7.56 3.55 3.29
C THR A 113 6.28 2.72 3.26
N GLY A 114 5.92 2.04 4.34
CA GLY A 114 4.79 1.12 4.39
C GLY A 114 5.01 -0.18 3.61
N GLN A 115 6.21 -0.41 3.06
CA GLN A 115 6.53 -1.63 2.32
C GLN A 115 6.50 -2.86 3.23
N VAL A 116 5.83 -3.91 2.77
CA VAL A 116 5.70 -5.19 3.48
C VAL A 116 6.74 -6.17 2.95
N SER A 117 7.51 -6.78 3.84
CA SER A 117 8.46 -7.86 3.52
C SER A 117 8.22 -9.07 4.41
N THR A 118 8.27 -10.27 3.83
CA THR A 118 8.21 -11.52 4.58
C THR A 118 9.56 -11.86 5.20
N ARG A 119 9.56 -12.23 6.48
CA ARG A 119 10.73 -12.89 7.09
C ARG A 119 10.48 -14.38 7.27
N PRO A 120 11.39 -15.24 6.79
CA PRO A 120 11.41 -16.62 7.24
C PRO A 120 11.76 -16.64 8.72
N VAL A 121 10.90 -17.27 9.52
CA VAL A 121 11.14 -17.52 10.94
C VAL A 121 12.03 -18.77 11.02
N LYS A 122 13.19 -18.68 11.67
CA LYS A 122 14.17 -19.77 11.78
C LYS A 122 13.77 -20.78 12.85
#